data_AF-A0A0G1K5M2-F1
#
_entry.id   AF-A0A0G1K5M2-F1
#
_cell.length_a   1.000
_cell.length_b   1.000
_cell.length_c   1.000
_cell.angle_alpha   90.00
_cell.angle_beta   90.00
_cell.angle_gamma   90.00
#
_symmetry.space_group_name_H-M   'P 1'
#
loop_
_entity.id
_entity.type
_entity.pdbx_description
1 polymer ?
#
loop_
_entity_poly.entity_id
_entity_poly.type
_entity_poly.pdbx_seq_one_letter_code
_entity_poly.pdbx_strand_id
1 'polypeptide(L)'
;MQTMVNIEVVKGANENNLSVLRRFTKRVQGSGVLPRVRSKRYTQRPPSRNTRRAKTISYLKKKEITAELIKLGKINEVSKFSRRR
;
A
#
# COMPACT_ATOMS: atom_id res chain seq x y z
N MET A 1 -7.48 -31.52 -3.81
CA MET A 1 -7.62 -30.22 -4.51
C MET A 1 -7.17 -29.13 -3.57
N GLN A 2 -6.00 -28.54 -3.80
CA GLN A 2 -5.44 -27.56 -2.87
C GLN A 2 -6.11 -26.21 -3.10
N THR A 3 -6.91 -25.76 -2.14
CA THR A 3 -7.49 -24.43 -2.15
C THR A 3 -6.36 -23.42 -1.95
N MET A 4 -6.11 -22.56 -2.93
CA MET A 4 -5.11 -21.50 -2.83
C MET A 4 -5.63 -20.42 -1.87
N VAL A 5 -5.40 -20.62 -0.56
CA VAL A 5 -5.77 -19.64 0.47
C VAL A 5 -4.80 -18.47 0.39
N ASN A 6 -5.30 -17.30 0.00
CA ASN A 6 -4.46 -16.10 -0.10
C ASN A 6 -4.01 -15.60 1.29
N ILE A 7 -4.89 -15.71 2.29
CA ILE A 7 -4.69 -15.19 3.65
C ILE A 7 -5.47 -16.04 4.64
N GLU A 8 -4.81 -16.43 5.72
CA GLU A 8 -5.41 -17.12 6.85
C GLU A 8 -5.07 -16.40 8.15
N VAL A 9 -6.05 -16.35 9.06
CA VAL A 9 -5.86 -15.89 10.44
C VAL A 9 -6.59 -16.85 11.37
N VAL A 10 -5.83 -17.57 12.19
CA VAL A 10 -6.36 -18.45 13.24
C VAL A 10 -6.49 -17.66 14.54
N LYS A 11 -7.58 -17.89 15.28
CA LYS A 11 -7.83 -17.27 16.59
C LYS A 11 -6.98 -17.98 17.66
N GLY A 12 -6.30 -17.20 18.50
CA GLY A 12 -5.60 -17.73 19.68
C GLY A 12 -6.55 -18.00 20.86
N ALA A 13 -6.15 -18.89 21.77
CA ALA A 13 -6.99 -19.34 22.89
C ALA A 13 -7.58 -18.19 23.75
N ASN A 14 -6.79 -17.15 24.03
CA ASN A 14 -7.20 -16.03 24.90
C ASN A 14 -7.42 -14.71 24.13
N GLU A 15 -7.73 -14.78 22.83
CA GLU A 15 -7.86 -13.56 22.03
C GLU A 15 -9.30 -13.05 21.92
N ASN A 16 -9.47 -11.73 22.06
CA ASN A 16 -10.72 -11.05 21.75
C ASN A 16 -11.01 -11.06 20.23
N ASN A 17 -12.25 -11.34 19.85
CA ASN A 17 -12.73 -11.36 18.46
C ASN A 17 -12.39 -10.06 17.69
N LEU A 18 -12.43 -8.90 18.35
CA LEU A 18 -12.07 -7.62 17.73
C LEU A 18 -10.58 -7.54 17.33
N SER A 19 -9.69 -8.16 18.12
CA SER A 19 -8.26 -8.23 17.80
C SER A 19 -8.03 -9.10 16.56
N VAL A 20 -8.71 -10.24 16.48
CA VAL A 20 -8.64 -11.15 15.32
C VAL A 20 -9.05 -10.43 14.04
N LEU A 21 -10.16 -9.68 14.08
CA LEU A 21 -10.63 -8.86 12.96
C LEU A 21 -9.62 -7.78 12.54
N ARG A 22 -8.97 -7.11 13.49
CA ARG A 22 -7.92 -6.11 13.20
C ARG A 22 -6.70 -6.75 12.53
N ARG A 23 -6.27 -7.93 12.96
CA ARG A 23 -5.17 -8.64 12.29
C ARG A 23 -5.56 -9.10 10.91
N PHE A 24 -6.76 -9.64 10.74
CA PHE A 24 -7.27 -10.04 9.44
C PHE A 24 -7.28 -8.85 8.48
N THR A 25 -7.87 -7.72 8.88
CA THR A 25 -7.89 -6.51 8.04
C THR A 25 -6.49 -6.00 7.71
N LYS A 26 -5.55 -5.95 8.68
CA LYS A 26 -4.16 -5.60 8.40
C LYS A 26 -3.47 -6.56 7.43
N ARG A 27 -3.71 -7.87 7.55
CA ARG A 27 -3.09 -8.88 6.69
C ARG A 27 -3.68 -8.86 5.28
N VAL A 28 -4.99 -8.60 5.16
CA VAL A 28 -5.67 -8.29 3.87
C VAL A 28 -5.08 -7.06 3.21
N GLN A 29 -4.91 -5.97 3.94
CA GLN A 29 -4.32 -4.75 3.40
C GLN A 29 -2.85 -4.93 2.99
N GLY A 30 -2.06 -5.60 3.83
CA GLY A 30 -0.65 -5.87 3.58
C GLY A 30 -0.39 -6.86 2.43
N SER A 31 -1.33 -7.79 2.18
CA SER A 31 -1.21 -8.77 1.09
C SER A 31 -1.26 -8.16 -0.32
N GLY A 32 -1.82 -6.95 -0.47
CA GLY A 32 -2.02 -6.33 -1.78
C GLY A 32 -3.00 -7.07 -2.70
N VAL A 33 -3.77 -8.05 -2.21
CA VAL A 33 -4.74 -8.81 -3.03
C VAL A 33 -5.84 -7.88 -3.59
N LEU A 34 -6.37 -6.98 -2.77
CA LEU A 34 -7.40 -6.01 -3.17
C LEU A 34 -6.95 -5.09 -4.32
N PRO A 35 -5.82 -4.36 -4.24
CA PRO A 35 -5.36 -3.52 -5.35
C PRO A 35 -5.04 -4.33 -6.60
N ARG A 36 -4.56 -5.58 -6.47
CA ARG A 36 -4.29 -6.47 -7.62
C ARG A 36 -5.55 -6.89 -8.35
N VAL A 37 -6.60 -7.31 -7.63
CA VAL A 37 -7.87 -7.69 -8.26
C VAL A 37 -8.55 -6.47 -8.88
N ARG A 38 -8.50 -5.31 -8.20
CA ARG A 38 -9.03 -4.04 -8.72
C ARG A 38 -8.32 -3.59 -9.99
N SER A 39 -7.00 -3.75 -10.09
CA SER A 39 -6.24 -3.36 -11.29
C SER A 39 -6.53 -4.25 -12.49
N LYS A 40 -6.90 -5.52 -12.26
CA LYS A 40 -7.28 -6.46 -13.31
C LYS A 40 -8.73 -6.34 -13.79
N ARG A 41 -9.58 -5.58 -13.08
CA ARG A 41 -11.02 -5.50 -13.36
C ARG A 41 -11.32 -5.02 -14.79
N TYR A 42 -10.54 -4.06 -15.28
CA TYR A 42 -10.75 -3.46 -16.60
C TYR A 42 -9.46 -3.51 -17.42
N THR A 43 -9.58 -3.84 -18.70
CA THR A 43 -8.46 -3.81 -19.63
C THR A 43 -8.08 -2.36 -19.92
N GLN A 44 -6.80 -2.02 -19.72
CA GLN A 44 -6.25 -0.70 -20.04
C GLN A 44 -5.16 -0.85 -21.10
N ARG A 45 -5.13 0.08 -22.07
CA ARG A 45 -4.06 0.15 -23.05
C ARG A 45 -2.73 0.51 -22.34
N PRO A 46 -1.60 -0.14 -22.68
CA PRO A 46 -0.31 0.25 -22.13
C PRO A 46 0.05 1.68 -22.54
N PRO A 47 0.50 2.53 -21.60
CA PRO A 47 0.87 3.91 -21.90
C PRO A 47 2.09 3.99 -22.82
N SER A 48 2.10 4.98 -23.71
CA SER A 48 3.25 5.25 -24.60
C SER A 48 4.51 5.66 -23.83
N ARG A 49 5.68 5.59 -24.47
CA ARG A 49 6.95 6.00 -23.85
C ARG A 49 6.93 7.43 -23.32
N ASN A 50 6.34 8.36 -24.07
CA ASN A 50 6.29 9.78 -23.70
C ASN A 50 5.39 10.02 -22.48
N THR A 51 4.23 9.36 -22.43
CA THR A 51 3.31 9.48 -21.26
C THR A 51 3.94 8.89 -20.00
N ARG A 52 4.65 7.75 -20.11
CA ARG A 52 5.45 7.20 -19.01
C ARG A 52 6.53 8.16 -18.54
N ARG A 53 7.30 8.74 -19.47
CA ARG A 53 8.36 9.71 -19.17
C ARG A 53 7.81 10.93 -18.43
N ALA A 54 6.72 11.53 -18.92
CA ALA A 54 6.09 12.68 -18.29
C ALA A 54 5.65 12.37 -16.85
N LYS A 55 5.00 11.22 -16.64
CA LYS A 55 4.60 10.76 -15.29
C LYS A 55 5.80 10.60 -14.35
N THR A 56 6.89 10.01 -14.84
CA THR A 56 8.13 9.85 -14.05
C THR A 56 8.74 11.19 -13.68
N ILE A 57 8.80 12.15 -14.60
CA ILE A 57 9.31 13.51 -14.33
C ILE A 57 8.48 14.19 -13.23
N SER A 58 7.14 14.14 -13.33
CA SER A 58 6.26 14.70 -12.29
C SER A 58 6.46 14.04 -10.92
N TYR A 59 6.72 12.73 -10.89
CA TYR A 59 7.03 12.02 -9.64
C TYR A 59 8.35 12.49 -9.02
N LEU A 60 9.41 12.64 -9.83
CA LEU A 60 10.72 13.11 -9.36
C LEU A 60 10.63 14.53 -8.78
N LYS A 61 9.97 15.45 -9.48
CA LYS A 61 9.75 16.82 -8.99
C LYS A 61 9.04 16.84 -7.63
N LYS A 62 7.98 16.04 -7.48
CA LYS A 62 7.27 15.93 -6.20
C LYS A 62 8.16 15.38 -5.08
N LYS A 63 9.04 14.43 -5.40
CA LYS A 63 9.99 13.85 -4.45
C LYS A 63 11.00 14.89 -3.97
N GLU A 64 11.53 15.72 -4.87
CA GLU A 64 12.45 16.83 -4.54
C GLU A 64 11.77 17.86 -3.65
N ILE A 65 10.58 18.34 -4.03
CA ILE A 65 9.78 19.28 -3.22
C ILE A 65 9.52 18.71 -1.82
N THR A 66 9.16 17.43 -1.73
CA THR A 66 8.92 16.80 -0.42
C THR A 66 10.19 16.77 0.43
N ALA A 67 11.36 16.50 -0.17
CA ALA A 67 12.64 16.50 0.54
C ALA A 67 13.02 17.89 1.04
N GLU A 68 12.78 18.93 0.25
CA GLU A 68 12.98 20.33 0.67
C GLU A 68 12.06 20.70 1.83
N LEU A 69 10.77 20.35 1.75
CA LEU A 69 9.81 20.65 2.82
C LEU A 69 10.14 19.94 4.13
N ILE A 70 10.66 18.70 4.04
CA ILE A 70 11.20 17.96 5.20
C ILE A 70 12.40 18.72 5.78
N LYS A 71 13.35 19.14 4.94
CA LYS A 71 14.54 19.90 5.37
C LYS A 71 14.17 21.22 6.04
N LEU A 72 13.12 21.88 5.55
CA LEU A 72 12.58 23.12 6.13
C LEU A 72 11.73 22.89 7.39
N GLY A 73 11.52 21.64 7.81
CA GLY A 73 10.70 21.30 8.98
C GLY A 73 9.19 21.54 8.80
N LYS A 74 8.72 21.79 7.57
CA LYS A 74 7.30 22.03 7.27
C LYS A 74 6.48 20.74 7.23
N ILE A 75 7.15 19.61 6.98
CA ILE A 75 6.53 18.28 6.91
C ILE A 75 7.37 17.32 7.76
N ASN A 76 6.70 16.52 8.59
CA ASN A 76 7.34 15.46 9.35
C ASN A 76 7.74 14.30 8.44
N GLU A 77 8.92 13.72 8.69
CA GLU A 77 9.38 12.54 7.96
C GLU A 77 8.42 11.37 8.17
N VAL A 78 7.75 10.98 7.08
CA VAL A 78 6.85 9.81 7.10
C VAL A 78 7.71 8.56 6.98
N SER A 79 8.22 8.07 8.10
CA SER A 79 8.82 6.73 8.15
C SER A 79 7.81 5.71 7.64
N LYS A 80 8.24 4.84 6.72
CA LYS A 80 7.43 3.74 6.15
C LYS A 80 6.82 2.83 7.23
N PHE A 81 7.36 2.88 8.44
CA PHE A 81 6.93 2.10 9.61
C PHE A 81 6.52 2.95 10.80
N SER A 82 6.25 4.26 10.60
CA SER A 82 5.67 5.10 11.64
C SER A 82 4.40 4.40 12.15
N ARG A 83 4.51 3.78 13.33
CA ARG A 83 3.34 3.29 14.07
C ARG A 83 2.55 4.55 14.36
N ARG A 84 1.52 4.82 13.54
CA ARG A 84 0.44 5.71 13.97
C ARG A 84 -0.05 5.13 15.30
N ARG A 85 0.32 5.81 16.37
CA ARG A 85 -0.09 5.52 17.73
C ARG A 85 -1.56 5.93 17.88
#